data_AF-A0A8H6YVV8-F1
#
_entry.id   AF-A0A8H6YVV8-F1
#
_cell.length_a   1.000
_cell.length_b   1.000
_cell.length_c   1.000
_cell.angle_alpha   90.00
_cell.angle_beta   90.00
_cell.angle_gamma   90.00
#
_symmetry.space_group_name_H-M   'P 1'
#
loop_
_entity.id
_entity.type
_entity.pdbx_description
1 polymer ?
#
loop_
_entity_poly.entity_id
_entity_poly.type
_entity_poly.pdbx_seq_one_letter_code
_entity_poly.pdbx_strand_id
1 'polypeptide(L)'
;MSTPRVRQKRRLKPPACDFCKARRVLCHPQPNGLSCPRCAEKGVVCTTTPVVRGRPRKNVDPSAAESVSSDSAKQLLAQELAVSTHLVPASSSSMTLLSPEVQSGLPDCPDLTPELVAHFFECFDQLPPSTNPVIVVTSIKTTIRQVSFKLSPLPPQSRVLCMCIIAFASLVSFHEAVLGLGLLPDTFADAVFFSAETEVRNCGVRRAPVCRALHAAALKAAWDAGIMLQVSNENAAACFILDLLEQGNFSGLSRPWATAYISHVRALAPIWRTLKTPPYSSHWAGFLMAEALMSTRSRKPILVTHEDQLLLCGLEPHSQEEFLASLESSSNTTSADVLFQAMRPYTWHIVRLARELWTTITGDHIRLSPLSESAVFHFLSSLSLNHAILSHLLARADAWLAASGAVPGQKPLVLDNRSNEDTIVRGCGYGIIIGFTGLVLPLYRELEQRVEIGANDRPAYARDRLHLLLIQARDMTRVAVRELARAIRYLSEVHFVPVQRKTLCDYAQFALDEAEKAAVVDPECVQDLKTISKQLVLAGYSQDLFSAPDTASLIQRLDGYIENATRPVDYFDPESMLADLLQPLDQTWLNPLPPEINVLRT
;
A
#
# COMPACT_ATOMS: atom_id res chain seq x y z
N MET A 1 -50.00 -55.07 16.27
CA MET A 1 -49.88 -53.64 16.61
C MET A 1 -48.68 -53.48 17.54
N SER A 2 -47.58 -52.95 17.02
CA SER A 2 -46.31 -52.82 17.74
C SER A 2 -45.74 -51.44 17.46
N THR A 3 -45.70 -50.57 18.47
CA THR A 3 -45.18 -49.19 18.38
C THR A 3 -43.66 -49.15 18.29
N PRO A 4 -43.04 -48.28 17.46
CA PRO A 4 -41.59 -48.20 17.33
C PRO A 4 -40.96 -47.33 18.44
N ARG A 5 -39.84 -47.82 19.00
CA ARG A 5 -39.01 -47.12 19.99
C ARG A 5 -38.14 -46.04 19.34
N VAL A 6 -38.30 -44.79 19.77
CA VAL A 6 -37.43 -43.65 19.40
C VAL A 6 -36.08 -43.76 20.13
N ARG A 7 -34.98 -43.81 19.37
CA ARG A 7 -33.59 -43.78 19.89
C ARG A 7 -33.24 -42.35 20.32
N GLN A 8 -33.01 -42.12 21.62
CA GLN A 8 -32.49 -40.86 22.13
C GLN A 8 -31.00 -40.69 21.77
N LYS A 9 -30.65 -39.57 21.12
CA LYS A 9 -29.26 -39.15 20.86
C LYS A 9 -28.55 -38.85 22.18
N ARG A 10 -27.45 -39.57 22.48
CA ARG A 10 -26.59 -39.32 23.65
C ARG A 10 -25.94 -37.93 23.54
N ARG A 11 -26.28 -37.02 24.46
CA ARG A 11 -25.62 -35.71 24.56
C ARG A 11 -24.16 -35.90 24.99
N LEU A 12 -23.22 -35.31 24.25
CA LEU A 12 -21.79 -35.31 24.56
C LEU A 12 -21.56 -34.56 25.89
N LYS A 13 -20.84 -35.18 26.83
CA LYS A 13 -20.51 -34.56 28.12
C LYS A 13 -19.56 -33.37 27.87
N PRO A 14 -19.80 -32.20 28.48
CA PRO A 14 -18.89 -31.07 28.40
C PRO A 14 -17.54 -31.37 29.06
N PRO A 15 -16.46 -30.66 28.68
CA PRO A 15 -15.12 -30.87 29.24
C PRO A 15 -15.06 -30.52 30.74
N ALA A 16 -14.04 -31.02 31.42
CA ALA A 16 -13.74 -30.64 32.80
C ALA A 16 -13.29 -29.17 32.89
N CYS A 17 -13.64 -28.48 33.98
CA CYS A 17 -13.22 -27.10 34.24
C CYS A 17 -11.73 -26.99 34.57
N ASP A 18 -11.18 -25.79 34.45
CA ASP A 18 -9.74 -25.54 34.60
C ASP A 18 -9.25 -25.86 36.02
N PHE A 19 -10.05 -25.56 37.04
CA PHE A 19 -9.73 -25.86 38.44
C PHE A 19 -9.63 -27.37 38.72
N CYS A 20 -10.65 -28.15 38.32
CA CYS A 20 -10.63 -29.61 38.51
C CYS A 20 -9.51 -30.26 37.69
N LYS A 21 -9.22 -29.72 36.50
CA LYS A 21 -8.15 -30.18 35.63
C LYS A 21 -6.76 -29.93 36.22
N ALA A 22 -6.51 -28.73 36.76
CA ALA A 22 -5.26 -28.39 37.43
C ALA A 22 -5.01 -29.26 38.67
N ARG A 23 -6.07 -29.58 39.41
CA ARG A 23 -6.04 -30.47 40.58
C ARG A 23 -6.00 -31.97 40.22
N ARG A 24 -6.10 -32.33 38.93
CA ARG A 24 -6.20 -33.72 38.43
C ARG A 24 -7.32 -34.53 39.08
N VAL A 25 -8.48 -33.90 39.32
CA VAL A 25 -9.66 -34.55 39.92
C VAL A 25 -10.83 -34.59 38.94
N LEU A 26 -11.77 -35.54 39.16
CA LEU A 26 -12.96 -35.69 38.33
C LEU A 26 -13.88 -34.47 38.47
N CYS A 27 -14.24 -33.87 37.33
CA CYS A 27 -15.17 -32.75 37.25
C CYS A 27 -16.60 -33.22 36.95
N HIS A 28 -17.59 -32.63 37.62
CA HIS A 28 -19.02 -32.84 37.36
C HIS A 28 -19.65 -31.54 36.81
N PRO A 29 -19.46 -31.25 35.50
CA PRO A 29 -19.91 -30.00 34.90
C PRO A 29 -21.45 -29.90 34.89
N GLN A 30 -21.97 -28.71 35.19
CA GLN A 30 -23.40 -28.41 35.23
C GLN A 30 -23.83 -27.72 33.93
N PRO A 31 -25.01 -28.07 33.35
CA PRO A 31 -25.42 -27.60 32.03
C PRO A 31 -25.78 -26.10 31.94
N ASN A 32 -25.97 -25.41 33.08
CA ASN A 32 -26.48 -24.03 33.12
C ASN A 32 -25.39 -22.99 33.46
N GLY A 33 -24.11 -23.30 33.24
CA GLY A 33 -23.01 -22.39 33.60
C GLY A 33 -22.75 -22.25 35.11
N LEU A 34 -23.46 -23.01 35.94
CA LEU A 34 -23.23 -23.09 37.38
C LEU A 34 -21.88 -23.74 37.68
N SER A 35 -21.24 -23.29 38.77
CA SER A 35 -19.99 -23.88 39.25
C SER A 35 -20.18 -25.36 39.56
N CYS A 36 -19.21 -26.20 39.16
CA CYS A 36 -19.26 -27.62 39.49
C CYS A 36 -19.21 -27.82 41.02
N PRO A 37 -19.77 -28.93 41.56
CA PRO A 37 -19.87 -29.15 43.00
C PRO A 37 -18.55 -28.97 43.76
N ARG A 38 -17.42 -29.43 43.20
CA ARG A 38 -16.09 -29.25 43.79
C ARG A 38 -15.61 -27.80 43.83
N CYS A 39 -15.90 -27.03 42.79
CA CYS A 39 -15.58 -25.61 42.78
C CYS A 39 -16.46 -24.83 43.76
N ALA A 40 -17.75 -25.20 43.84
CA ALA A 40 -18.70 -24.62 44.78
C ALA A 40 -18.29 -24.87 46.24
N GLU A 41 -17.92 -26.11 46.61
CA GLU A 41 -17.43 -26.46 47.95
C GLU A 41 -16.16 -25.68 48.36
N LYS A 42 -15.34 -25.30 47.38
CA LYS A 42 -14.08 -24.57 47.61
C LYS A 42 -14.20 -23.07 47.46
N GLY A 43 -15.40 -22.56 47.18
CA GLY A 43 -15.65 -21.12 46.97
C GLY A 43 -14.87 -20.52 45.79
N VAL A 44 -14.48 -21.34 44.80
CA VAL A 44 -13.73 -20.89 43.62
C VAL A 44 -14.63 -20.81 42.40
N VAL A 45 -14.46 -19.76 41.60
CA VAL A 45 -15.23 -19.56 40.36
C VAL A 45 -14.82 -20.61 39.33
N CYS A 46 -15.81 -21.36 38.84
CA CYS A 46 -15.58 -22.44 37.89
C CYS A 46 -15.47 -21.89 36.45
N THR A 47 -14.26 -21.61 35.97
CA THR A 47 -14.04 -21.26 34.57
C THR A 47 -13.88 -22.52 33.71
N THR A 48 -14.67 -22.59 32.64
CA THR A 48 -14.52 -23.64 31.62
C THR A 48 -14.20 -22.92 30.32
N THR A 49 -12.94 -22.91 29.90
CA THR A 49 -12.59 -22.32 28.59
C THR A 49 -13.15 -23.24 27.49
N PRO A 50 -14.10 -22.80 26.64
CA PRO A 50 -14.64 -23.65 25.57
C PRO A 50 -13.62 -23.73 24.42
N VAL A 51 -12.55 -24.49 24.61
CA VAL A 51 -11.67 -24.87 23.51
C VAL A 51 -12.23 -26.14 22.90
N VAL A 52 -12.88 -26.03 21.74
CA VAL A 52 -13.21 -27.19 20.90
C VAL A 52 -11.89 -27.79 20.41
N ARG A 53 -11.32 -28.69 21.20
CA ARG A 53 -10.13 -29.47 20.81
C ARG A 53 -10.57 -30.54 19.82
N GLY A 54 -10.43 -30.25 18.53
CA GLY A 54 -10.44 -31.28 17.50
C GLY A 54 -9.36 -32.32 17.80
N ARG A 55 -9.72 -33.60 17.86
CA ARG A 55 -8.73 -34.68 17.94
C ARG A 55 -7.91 -34.69 16.65
N PRO A 56 -6.57 -34.82 16.71
CA PRO A 56 -5.76 -35.16 15.53
C PRO A 56 -6.24 -36.51 14.99
N ARG A 57 -6.69 -36.54 13.73
CA ARG A 57 -7.04 -37.80 13.07
C ARG A 57 -5.75 -38.53 12.69
N LYS A 58 -5.66 -39.78 13.12
CA LYS A 58 -4.65 -40.77 12.73
C LYS A 58 -4.95 -41.16 11.27
N ASN A 59 -3.92 -41.15 10.43
CA ASN A 59 -3.97 -41.56 9.03
C ASN A 59 -4.70 -42.91 8.85
N VAL A 60 -5.66 -42.94 7.93
CA VAL A 60 -6.25 -44.16 7.37
C VAL A 60 -6.25 -43.97 5.86
N ASP A 61 -5.64 -44.92 5.16
CA ASP A 61 -5.49 -44.94 3.70
C ASP A 61 -6.84 -44.91 2.95
N PRO A 62 -6.87 -44.35 1.72
CA PRO A 62 -8.10 -44.19 0.95
C PRO A 62 -8.32 -45.40 0.05
N SER A 63 -9.34 -46.20 0.37
CA SER A 63 -9.98 -47.08 -0.61
C SER A 63 -11.45 -47.28 -0.22
N ALA A 64 -12.32 -47.03 -1.20
CA ALA A 64 -13.75 -47.31 -1.28
C ALA A 64 -14.77 -46.28 -0.73
N ALA A 65 -15.52 -45.75 -1.71
CA ALA A 65 -16.95 -45.36 -1.69
C ALA A 65 -17.35 -43.89 -1.37
N GLU A 66 -17.45 -43.10 -2.45
CA GLU A 66 -18.68 -42.47 -2.99
C GLU A 66 -19.99 -42.72 -2.18
N SER A 67 -20.93 -41.81 -1.95
CA SER A 67 -21.45 -40.65 -2.71
C SER A 67 -22.46 -39.86 -1.83
N VAL A 68 -22.94 -38.71 -2.36
CA VAL A 68 -24.12 -37.89 -1.99
C VAL A 68 -23.84 -36.52 -1.32
N SER A 69 -23.54 -35.55 -2.20
CA SER A 69 -24.06 -34.16 -2.35
C SER A 69 -24.23 -33.21 -1.15
N SER A 70 -23.47 -32.11 -1.16
CA SER A 70 -24.00 -30.73 -1.11
C SER A 70 -22.88 -29.73 -1.46
N ASP A 71 -22.80 -29.37 -2.75
CA ASP A 71 -21.92 -28.32 -3.28
C ASP A 71 -22.62 -26.96 -3.24
N SER A 72 -21.86 -25.93 -2.85
CA SER A 72 -21.99 -24.50 -3.23
C SER A 72 -21.30 -23.53 -2.24
N ALA A 73 -20.81 -23.98 -1.08
CA ALA A 73 -20.19 -23.08 -0.07
C ALA A 73 -18.70 -23.36 0.23
N LYS A 74 -18.08 -24.34 -0.43
CA LYS A 74 -16.68 -24.76 -0.16
C LYS A 74 -15.69 -24.47 -1.29
N GLN A 75 -16.15 -24.03 -2.45
CA GLN A 75 -15.27 -23.74 -3.60
C GLN A 75 -14.63 -22.35 -3.56
N LEU A 76 -15.19 -21.37 -2.84
CA LEU A 76 -14.61 -20.02 -2.77
C LEU A 76 -13.44 -19.90 -1.76
N LEU A 77 -13.38 -20.74 -0.72
CA LEU A 77 -12.33 -20.67 0.31
C LEU A 77 -11.10 -21.55 0.02
N ALA A 78 -11.20 -22.50 -0.91
CA ALA A 78 -10.10 -23.40 -1.27
C ALA A 78 -9.24 -22.87 -2.44
N GLN A 79 -9.75 -21.89 -3.19
CA GLN A 79 -9.09 -21.36 -4.38
C GLN A 79 -8.14 -20.18 -4.08
N GLU A 80 -8.25 -19.54 -2.91
CA GLU A 80 -7.32 -18.48 -2.45
C GLU A 80 -6.11 -19.01 -1.64
N LEU A 81 -6.09 -20.29 -1.26
CA LEU A 81 -5.02 -20.89 -0.45
C LEU A 81 -4.07 -21.82 -1.24
N ALA A 82 -4.20 -21.88 -2.56
CA ALA A 82 -3.44 -22.79 -3.41
C ALA A 82 -2.69 -22.05 -4.54
N VAL A 83 -1.72 -21.19 -4.18
CA VAL A 83 -0.63 -20.81 -5.09
C VAL A 83 0.69 -20.74 -4.32
N SER A 84 1.64 -21.59 -4.74
CA SER A 84 3.08 -21.66 -4.42
C SER A 84 3.52 -21.94 -2.98
N THR A 85 3.53 -23.23 -2.62
CA THR A 85 4.46 -23.78 -1.62
C THR A 85 5.41 -24.75 -2.32
N HIS A 86 6.57 -24.27 -2.79
CA HIS A 86 7.68 -25.15 -3.16
C HIS A 86 8.48 -25.46 -1.88
N LEU A 87 8.13 -26.58 -1.25
CA LEU A 87 8.86 -27.17 -0.13
C LEU A 87 10.10 -27.90 -0.66
N VAL A 88 11.29 -27.42 -0.31
CA VAL A 88 12.53 -28.19 -0.37
C VAL A 88 12.57 -29.12 0.85
N PRO A 89 12.98 -30.41 0.75
CA PRO A 89 12.96 -31.32 1.87
C PRO A 89 14.03 -30.93 2.91
N ALA A 90 13.61 -30.83 4.18
CA ALA A 90 14.50 -30.66 5.31
C ALA A 90 15.25 -31.97 5.59
N SER A 91 16.51 -32.04 5.16
CA SER A 91 17.46 -33.03 5.66
C SER A 91 18.08 -32.51 6.96
N SER A 92 17.81 -33.22 8.04
CA SER A 92 18.40 -33.05 9.36
C SER A 92 19.93 -33.06 9.28
N SER A 93 20.59 -31.96 9.65
CA SER A 93 22.02 -31.96 9.95
C SER A 93 22.35 -30.90 11.00
N SER A 94 23.15 -31.32 11.96
CA SER A 94 23.51 -30.67 13.21
C SER A 94 24.14 -29.29 13.07
N MET A 95 24.01 -28.52 14.16
CA MET A 95 24.68 -27.26 14.43
C MET A 95 26.16 -27.28 14.03
N THR A 96 26.54 -26.39 13.11
CA THR A 96 27.94 -25.98 12.94
C THR A 96 28.01 -24.48 12.68
N LEU A 97 29.00 -23.86 13.31
CA LEU A 97 29.28 -22.43 13.32
C LEU A 97 29.51 -21.87 11.91
N LEU A 98 29.08 -20.63 11.70
CA LEU A 98 29.13 -19.86 10.45
C LEU A 98 30.53 -19.89 9.80
N SER A 99 30.64 -20.56 8.66
CA SER A 99 31.76 -20.48 7.70
C SER A 99 31.52 -19.36 6.65
N PRO A 100 32.55 -18.94 5.90
CA PRO A 100 32.51 -17.78 4.98
C PRO A 100 31.65 -17.93 3.70
N GLU A 101 30.90 -19.03 3.54
CA GLU A 101 30.24 -19.41 2.28
C GLU A 101 28.88 -18.72 2.02
N VAL A 102 28.55 -17.66 2.75
CA VAL A 102 27.28 -16.92 2.53
C VAL A 102 27.28 -16.13 1.21
N GLN A 103 28.43 -15.94 0.57
CA GLN A 103 28.55 -15.20 -0.69
C GLN A 103 28.41 -16.07 -1.96
N SER A 104 28.61 -17.40 -1.89
CA SER A 104 28.75 -18.25 -3.08
C SER A 104 27.51 -19.09 -3.44
N GLY A 105 26.36 -18.88 -2.79
CA GLY A 105 25.24 -19.83 -2.85
C GLY A 105 23.93 -19.36 -3.50
N LEU A 106 23.77 -18.06 -3.81
CA LEU A 106 22.58 -17.59 -4.54
C LEU A 106 22.96 -17.32 -6.00
N PRO A 107 22.30 -17.98 -6.98
CA PRO A 107 22.39 -17.59 -8.37
C PRO A 107 22.10 -16.09 -8.48
N ASP A 108 22.90 -15.37 -9.27
CA ASP A 108 22.71 -13.95 -9.61
C ASP A 108 22.96 -12.91 -8.50
N CYS A 109 23.51 -13.30 -7.33
CA CYS A 109 23.96 -12.32 -6.33
C CYS A 109 25.34 -11.76 -6.71
N PRO A 110 25.52 -10.43 -6.88
CA PRO A 110 26.83 -9.87 -7.14
C PRO A 110 27.72 -10.00 -5.91
N ASP A 111 29.04 -10.09 -6.14
CA ASP A 111 30.03 -9.98 -5.08
C ASP A 111 29.92 -8.58 -4.45
N LEU A 112 29.66 -8.55 -3.14
CA LEU A 112 29.53 -7.31 -2.37
C LEU A 112 30.92 -6.72 -2.08
N THR A 113 31.55 -6.15 -3.10
CA THR A 113 32.81 -5.42 -2.95
C THR A 113 32.63 -4.18 -2.07
N PRO A 114 33.70 -3.70 -1.39
CA PRO A 114 33.63 -2.48 -0.59
C PRO A 114 33.06 -1.27 -1.34
N GLU A 115 33.39 -1.13 -2.61
CA GLU A 115 32.95 -0.03 -3.48
C GLU A 115 31.45 -0.11 -3.75
N LEU A 116 30.95 -1.31 -4.10
CA LEU A 116 29.53 -1.54 -4.34
C LEU A 116 28.71 -1.31 -3.05
N VAL A 117 29.23 -1.74 -1.91
CA VAL A 117 28.59 -1.50 -0.61
C VAL A 117 28.56 0.00 -0.29
N ALA A 118 29.65 0.74 -0.50
CA ALA A 118 29.68 2.18 -0.32
C ALA A 118 28.62 2.89 -1.19
N HIS A 119 28.53 2.50 -2.47
CA HIS A 119 27.52 2.99 -3.42
C HIS A 119 26.09 2.75 -2.94
N PHE A 120 25.77 1.57 -2.40
CA PHE A 120 24.43 1.32 -1.83
C PHE A 120 24.09 2.26 -0.66
N PHE A 121 25.06 2.59 0.18
CA PHE A 121 24.87 3.54 1.28
C PHE A 121 24.74 4.99 0.80
N GLU A 122 25.30 5.34 -0.36
CA GLU A 122 25.06 6.63 -1.04
C GLU A 122 23.66 6.68 -1.62
N CYS A 123 23.23 5.60 -2.31
CA CYS A 123 21.86 5.45 -2.80
C CYS A 123 20.84 5.55 -1.66
N PHE A 124 21.07 4.84 -0.55
CA PHE A 124 20.14 4.83 0.58
C PHE A 124 19.98 6.21 1.22
N ASP A 125 21.04 7.02 1.28
CA ASP A 125 20.99 8.38 1.86
C ASP A 125 19.94 9.25 1.16
N GLN A 126 19.68 9.01 -0.13
CA GLN A 126 18.73 9.75 -0.94
C GLN A 126 17.29 9.24 -0.83
N LEU A 127 17.05 8.09 -0.18
CA LEU A 127 15.73 7.47 -0.11
C LEU A 127 14.96 7.90 1.15
N PRO A 128 13.63 8.06 1.08
CA PRO A 128 12.82 8.47 2.23
C PRO A 128 13.04 7.66 3.52
N PRO A 129 13.24 6.31 3.47
CA PRO A 129 13.52 5.52 4.66
C PRO A 129 14.74 5.98 5.47
N SER A 130 15.72 6.65 4.86
CA SER A 130 16.92 7.16 5.55
C SER A 130 16.61 8.20 6.64
N THR A 131 15.42 8.82 6.56
CA THR A 131 14.94 9.83 7.51
C THR A 131 14.17 9.24 8.70
N ASN A 132 14.01 7.91 8.76
CA ASN A 132 13.33 7.26 9.87
C ASN A 132 14.09 7.53 11.20
N PRO A 133 13.41 8.00 12.27
CA PRO A 133 14.08 8.33 13.54
C PRO A 133 14.87 7.18 14.17
N VAL A 134 14.55 5.93 13.84
CA VAL A 134 15.27 4.75 14.33
C VAL A 134 16.59 4.52 13.56
N ILE A 135 16.70 5.07 12.35
CA ILE A 135 17.85 4.88 11.46
C ILE A 135 18.82 6.05 11.60
N VAL A 136 19.91 5.82 12.33
CA VAL A 136 21.00 6.81 12.45
C VAL A 136 22.04 6.56 11.37
N VAL A 137 21.77 6.99 10.14
CA VAL A 137 22.61 6.66 8.97
C VAL A 137 24.07 7.09 9.14
N THR A 138 24.32 8.24 9.77
CA THR A 138 25.68 8.72 10.05
C THR A 138 26.48 7.77 10.95
N SER A 139 25.82 7.19 11.96
CA SER A 139 26.41 6.19 12.85
C SER A 139 26.72 4.91 12.07
N ILE A 140 25.75 4.42 11.29
CA ILE A 140 25.91 3.19 10.49
C ILE A 140 27.06 3.36 9.49
N LYS A 141 27.12 4.50 8.78
CA LYS A 141 28.20 4.85 7.83
C LYS A 141 29.57 4.90 8.51
N THR A 142 29.62 5.40 9.74
CA THR A 142 30.87 5.42 10.51
C THR A 142 31.33 4.00 10.86
N THR A 143 30.43 3.17 11.37
CA THR A 143 30.72 1.77 11.73
C THR A 143 31.17 0.95 10.53
N ILE A 144 30.51 1.08 9.37
CA ILE A 144 30.88 0.33 8.17
C ILE A 144 32.22 0.80 7.57
N ARG A 145 32.53 2.10 7.62
CA ARG A 145 33.83 2.63 7.20
C ARG A 145 34.98 2.09 8.04
N GLN A 146 34.78 1.92 9.35
CA GLN A 146 35.78 1.36 10.26
C GLN A 146 36.17 -0.09 9.91
N VAL A 147 35.26 -0.83 9.28
CA VAL A 147 35.51 -2.20 8.80
C VAL A 147 35.75 -2.27 7.29
N SER A 148 36.11 -1.14 6.66
CA SER A 148 36.39 -1.04 5.22
C SER A 148 35.27 -1.62 4.36
N PHE A 149 34.02 -1.36 4.73
CA PHE A 149 32.81 -1.83 4.04
C PHE A 149 32.65 -3.36 3.94
N LYS A 150 33.42 -4.13 4.71
CA LYS A 150 33.24 -5.58 4.84
C LYS A 150 32.15 -5.87 5.86
N LEU A 151 31.14 -6.66 5.47
CA LEU A 151 30.00 -6.97 6.34
C LEU A 151 30.29 -8.08 7.36
N SER A 152 31.22 -8.99 7.06
CA SER A 152 31.57 -10.14 7.93
C SER A 152 32.02 -9.78 9.35
N PRO A 153 32.85 -8.74 9.60
CA PRO A 153 33.26 -8.35 10.95
C PRO A 153 32.17 -7.66 11.76
N LEU A 154 31.04 -7.28 11.15
CA LEU A 154 29.97 -6.59 11.88
C LEU A 154 29.23 -7.53 12.84
N PRO A 155 28.77 -7.01 13.99
CA PRO A 155 27.83 -7.71 14.86
C PRO A 155 26.59 -8.19 14.07
N PRO A 156 25.96 -9.32 14.46
CA PRO A 156 24.86 -9.90 13.69
C PRO A 156 23.74 -8.91 13.34
N GLN A 157 23.29 -8.11 14.31
CA GLN A 157 22.20 -7.14 14.12
C GLN A 157 22.58 -6.01 13.14
N SER A 158 23.78 -5.44 13.30
CA SER A 158 24.31 -4.41 12.39
C SER A 158 24.50 -4.96 10.98
N ARG A 159 24.94 -6.22 10.85
CA ARG A 159 25.08 -6.91 9.56
C ARG A 159 23.74 -7.09 8.87
N VAL A 160 22.70 -7.53 9.59
CA VAL A 160 21.34 -7.66 9.06
C VAL A 160 20.81 -6.31 8.59
N LEU A 161 20.96 -5.25 9.38
CA LEU A 161 20.55 -3.91 8.98
C LEU A 161 21.27 -3.47 7.69
N CYS A 162 22.59 -3.68 7.60
CA CYS A 162 23.34 -3.36 6.39
C CYS A 162 22.83 -4.14 5.17
N MET A 163 22.53 -5.44 5.32
CA MET A 163 21.95 -6.24 4.24
C MET A 163 20.57 -5.74 3.82
N CYS A 164 19.72 -5.30 4.76
CA CYS A 164 18.42 -4.71 4.45
C CYS A 164 18.57 -3.39 3.70
N ILE A 165 19.50 -2.53 4.12
CA ILE A 165 19.83 -1.27 3.44
C ILE A 165 20.31 -1.55 2.01
N ILE A 166 21.22 -2.52 1.83
CA ILE A 166 21.74 -2.93 0.52
C ILE A 166 20.61 -3.43 -0.39
N ALA A 167 19.74 -4.31 0.11
CA ALA A 167 18.61 -4.83 -0.64
C ALA A 167 17.60 -3.75 -1.04
N PHE A 168 17.38 -2.74 -0.20
CA PHE A 168 16.50 -1.62 -0.53
C PHE A 168 17.15 -0.64 -1.50
N ALA A 169 18.43 -0.31 -1.28
CA ALA A 169 19.20 0.58 -2.13
C ALA A 169 19.42 0.01 -3.54
N SER A 170 19.48 -1.31 -3.69
CA SER A 170 19.61 -1.94 -5.01
C SER A 170 18.43 -1.63 -5.94
N LEU A 171 17.26 -1.29 -5.38
CA LEU A 171 16.09 -0.88 -6.17
C LEU A 171 16.32 0.42 -6.94
N VAL A 172 17.25 1.27 -6.54
CA VAL A 172 17.55 2.55 -7.22
C VAL A 172 19.00 2.66 -7.70
N SER A 173 19.84 1.68 -7.37
CA SER A 173 21.25 1.66 -7.74
C SER A 173 21.45 1.78 -9.25
N PHE A 174 22.39 2.63 -9.64
CA PHE A 174 22.85 2.77 -11.02
C PHE A 174 24.20 2.09 -11.31
N HIS A 175 24.72 1.31 -10.34
CA HIS A 175 25.99 0.62 -10.50
C HIS A 175 25.87 -0.53 -11.52
N GLU A 176 26.89 -0.71 -12.37
CA GLU A 176 26.92 -1.72 -13.43
C GLU A 176 26.69 -3.15 -12.90
N ALA A 177 27.27 -3.51 -11.76
CA ALA A 177 27.04 -4.81 -11.10
C ALA A 177 25.56 -5.10 -10.73
N VAL A 178 24.70 -4.08 -10.68
CA VAL A 178 23.27 -4.23 -10.39
C VAL A 178 22.42 -4.09 -11.64
N LEU A 179 22.73 -3.10 -12.49
CA LEU A 179 21.98 -2.80 -13.71
C LEU A 179 22.39 -3.65 -14.92
N GLY A 180 23.58 -4.23 -14.90
CA GLY A 180 24.20 -4.88 -16.04
C GLY A 180 24.55 -3.91 -17.18
N LEU A 181 24.94 -4.48 -18.31
CA LEU A 181 25.28 -3.74 -19.53
C LEU A 181 24.07 -2.98 -20.09
N GLY A 182 24.27 -1.75 -20.54
CA GLY A 182 23.27 -0.90 -21.20
C GLY A 182 23.39 0.57 -20.81
N LEU A 183 22.34 1.36 -21.02
CA LEU A 183 22.30 2.75 -20.58
C LEU A 183 22.29 2.81 -19.05
N LEU A 184 23.18 3.61 -18.48
CA LEU A 184 23.36 3.85 -17.04
C LEU A 184 23.32 5.38 -16.82
N PRO A 185 22.64 5.88 -15.78
CA PRO A 185 22.79 7.26 -15.38
C PRO A 185 24.11 7.44 -14.64
N ASP A 186 24.76 8.60 -14.84
CA ASP A 186 26.00 8.92 -14.12
C ASP A 186 25.73 9.29 -12.65
N THR A 187 24.56 9.89 -12.40
CA THR A 187 24.11 10.29 -11.05
C THR A 187 22.59 10.28 -10.96
N PHE A 188 22.04 10.40 -9.75
CA PHE A 188 20.61 10.66 -9.55
C PHE A 188 20.14 12.02 -10.09
N ALA A 189 21.07 12.91 -10.45
CA ALA A 189 20.81 14.21 -11.05
C ALA A 189 20.93 14.21 -12.59
N ASP A 190 20.95 13.05 -13.23
CA ASP A 190 21.02 12.93 -14.68
C ASP A 190 19.68 13.26 -15.35
N ALA A 191 19.48 14.54 -15.66
CA ALA A 191 18.24 15.05 -16.26
C ALA A 191 17.92 14.43 -17.62
N VAL A 192 18.95 14.04 -18.39
CA VAL A 192 18.78 13.48 -19.73
C VAL A 192 18.29 12.04 -19.60
N PHE A 193 18.92 11.27 -18.72
CA PHE A 193 18.51 9.88 -18.47
C PHE A 193 17.10 9.78 -17.90
N PHE A 194 16.73 10.64 -16.95
CA PHE A 194 15.39 10.63 -16.34
C PHE A 194 14.34 11.44 -17.11
N SER A 195 14.70 11.99 -18.26
CA SER A 195 13.76 12.68 -19.13
C SER A 195 12.63 11.76 -19.61
N ALA A 196 11.50 12.36 -20.01
CA ALA A 196 10.33 11.61 -20.48
C ALA A 196 10.59 10.83 -21.79
N GLU A 197 11.66 11.14 -22.51
CA GLU A 197 12.00 10.54 -23.81
C GLU A 197 12.84 9.27 -23.66
N THR A 198 13.46 9.06 -22.50
CA THR A 198 14.33 7.90 -22.25
C THR A 198 13.52 6.71 -21.76
N GLU A 199 13.67 5.56 -22.42
CA GLU A 199 13.04 4.31 -22.00
C GLU A 199 13.75 3.71 -20.77
N VAL A 200 13.23 4.01 -19.57
CA VAL A 200 13.81 3.55 -18.31
C VAL A 200 13.25 2.21 -17.80
N ARG A 201 12.16 1.67 -18.38
CA ARG A 201 11.49 0.46 -17.84
C ARG A 201 12.37 -0.80 -17.90
N ASN A 202 13.24 -0.87 -18.91
CA ASN A 202 14.21 -1.96 -19.04
C ASN A 202 15.25 -1.99 -17.91
N CYS A 203 15.45 -0.88 -17.20
CA CYS A 203 16.35 -0.84 -16.03
C CYS A 203 15.81 -1.70 -14.88
N GLY A 204 14.50 -1.61 -14.61
CA GLY A 204 13.82 -2.41 -13.60
C GLY A 204 13.89 -3.91 -13.89
N VAL A 205 13.70 -4.30 -15.16
CA VAL A 205 13.83 -5.71 -15.61
C VAL A 205 15.25 -6.22 -15.37
N ARG A 206 16.26 -5.49 -15.82
CA ARG A 206 17.66 -5.90 -15.72
C ARG A 206 18.12 -6.06 -14.27
N ARG A 207 17.72 -5.15 -13.36
CA ARG A 207 18.11 -5.23 -11.93
C ARG A 207 17.32 -6.25 -11.13
N ALA A 208 16.17 -6.72 -11.62
CA ALA A 208 15.25 -7.53 -10.84
C ALA A 208 15.87 -8.84 -10.30
N PRO A 209 16.68 -9.61 -11.05
CA PRO A 209 17.33 -10.81 -10.52
C PRO A 209 18.25 -10.50 -9.33
N VAL A 210 19.12 -9.50 -9.48
CA VAL A 210 20.05 -9.04 -8.43
C VAL A 210 19.29 -8.55 -7.20
N CYS A 211 18.26 -7.72 -7.38
CA CYS A 211 17.45 -7.21 -6.27
C CYS A 211 16.74 -8.34 -5.52
N ARG A 212 16.20 -9.35 -6.23
CA ARG A 212 15.59 -10.53 -5.60
C ARG A 212 16.61 -11.35 -4.82
N ALA A 213 17.81 -11.54 -5.35
CA ALA A 213 18.88 -12.27 -4.68
C ALA A 213 19.33 -11.54 -3.39
N LEU A 214 19.56 -10.23 -3.45
CA LEU A 214 19.92 -9.41 -2.28
C LEU A 214 18.81 -9.38 -1.24
N HIS A 215 17.55 -9.28 -1.67
CA HIS A 215 16.40 -9.36 -0.78
C HIS A 215 16.30 -10.72 -0.08
N ALA A 216 16.46 -11.83 -0.82
CA ALA A 216 16.46 -13.17 -0.24
C ALA A 216 17.61 -13.37 0.77
N ALA A 217 18.79 -12.83 0.48
CA ALA A 217 19.92 -12.84 1.41
C ALA A 217 19.64 -12.04 2.69
N ALA A 218 19.01 -10.87 2.57
CA ALA A 218 18.60 -10.05 3.72
C ALA A 218 17.55 -10.76 4.58
N LEU A 219 16.54 -11.38 3.97
CA LEU A 219 15.52 -12.18 4.67
C LEU A 219 16.15 -13.35 5.43
N LYS A 220 17.04 -14.11 4.78
CA LYS A 220 17.75 -15.22 5.42
C LYS A 220 18.54 -14.74 6.64
N ALA A 221 19.32 -13.67 6.49
CA ALA A 221 20.10 -13.10 7.58
C ALA A 221 19.20 -12.62 8.74
N ALA A 222 18.04 -12.02 8.44
CA ALA A 222 17.08 -11.58 9.43
C ALA A 222 16.45 -12.73 10.23
N TRP A 223 16.11 -13.82 9.56
CA TRP A 223 15.59 -15.04 10.19
C TRP A 223 16.64 -15.69 11.09
N ASP A 224 17.86 -15.89 10.57
CA ASP A 224 18.96 -16.51 11.31
C ASP A 224 19.33 -15.72 12.57
N ALA A 225 19.26 -14.39 12.52
CA ALA A 225 19.54 -13.52 13.66
C ALA A 225 18.35 -13.34 14.62
N GLY A 226 17.13 -13.76 14.24
CA GLY A 226 15.93 -13.63 15.09
C GLY A 226 15.53 -12.18 15.39
N ILE A 227 15.69 -11.26 14.42
CA ILE A 227 15.54 -9.81 14.66
C ILE A 227 14.16 -9.38 15.15
N MET A 228 13.12 -10.17 14.88
CA MET A 228 11.76 -9.86 15.34
C MET A 228 11.60 -9.94 16.87
N LEU A 229 12.48 -10.68 17.55
CA LEU A 229 12.33 -11.00 18.97
C LEU A 229 13.30 -10.23 19.87
N GLN A 230 14.39 -9.70 19.31
CA GLN A 230 15.43 -9.01 20.05
C GLN A 230 15.29 -7.50 19.87
N VAL A 231 14.96 -6.78 20.94
CA VAL A 231 14.77 -5.32 20.89
C VAL A 231 16.12 -4.61 20.72
N SER A 232 16.29 -3.90 19.61
CA SER A 232 17.37 -2.94 19.37
C SER A 232 16.97 -1.94 18.27
N ASN A 233 17.66 -0.81 18.18
CA ASN A 233 17.40 0.16 17.10
C ASN A 233 17.68 -0.48 15.72
N GLU A 234 18.73 -1.29 15.62
CA GLU A 234 19.12 -1.96 14.39
C GLU A 234 18.06 -2.97 13.93
N ASN A 235 17.52 -3.76 14.86
CA ASN A 235 16.48 -4.73 14.55
C ASN A 235 15.15 -4.05 14.21
N ALA A 236 14.80 -2.96 14.90
CA ALA A 236 13.65 -2.13 14.55
C ALA A 236 13.79 -1.55 13.14
N ALA A 237 14.94 -0.94 12.82
CA ALA A 237 15.25 -0.41 11.51
C ALA A 237 15.20 -1.49 10.40
N ALA A 238 15.78 -2.66 10.66
CA ALA A 238 15.76 -3.78 9.73
C ALA A 238 14.32 -4.28 9.47
N CYS A 239 13.50 -4.44 10.52
CA CYS A 239 12.09 -4.80 10.37
C CYS A 239 11.30 -3.74 9.57
N PHE A 240 11.58 -2.45 9.77
CA PHE A 240 10.96 -1.39 8.98
C PHE A 240 11.31 -1.49 7.48
N ILE A 241 12.59 -1.68 7.14
CA ILE A 241 13.03 -1.79 5.75
C ILE A 241 12.50 -3.06 5.09
N LEU A 242 12.51 -4.20 5.80
CA LEU A 242 11.96 -5.46 5.29
C LEU A 242 10.47 -5.37 5.01
N ASP A 243 9.70 -4.70 5.88
CA ASP A 243 8.28 -4.46 5.61
C ASP A 243 8.11 -3.67 4.30
N LEU A 244 8.90 -2.61 4.06
CA LEU A 244 8.88 -1.83 2.83
C LEU A 244 9.20 -2.67 1.58
N LEU A 245 10.21 -3.54 1.67
CA LEU A 245 10.59 -4.46 0.58
C LEU A 245 9.48 -5.45 0.24
N GLU A 246 8.74 -5.92 1.24
CA GLU A 246 7.68 -6.89 1.04
C GLU A 246 6.36 -6.29 0.52
N GLN A 247 6.14 -4.97 0.61
CA GLN A 247 4.86 -4.36 0.22
C GLN A 247 4.47 -4.54 -1.25
N GLY A 248 5.46 -4.76 -2.13
CA GLY A 248 5.21 -4.97 -3.55
C GLY A 248 4.67 -6.36 -3.89
N ASN A 249 4.99 -7.36 -3.09
CA ASN A 249 4.83 -8.79 -3.44
C ASN A 249 4.08 -9.61 -2.37
N PHE A 250 3.87 -9.06 -1.17
CA PHE A 250 3.33 -9.82 -0.05
C PHE A 250 1.80 -9.85 -0.06
N SER A 251 1.24 -11.04 -0.33
CA SER A 251 -0.20 -11.33 -0.34
C SER A 251 -0.73 -11.88 1.00
N GLY A 252 0.12 -12.06 2.01
CA GLY A 252 -0.29 -12.67 3.27
C GLY A 252 -1.24 -11.79 4.11
N LEU A 253 -1.93 -12.45 5.05
CA LEU A 253 -2.95 -11.86 5.91
C LEU A 253 -2.41 -10.88 6.97
N SER A 254 -1.12 -10.93 7.29
CA SER A 254 -0.50 -10.09 8.34
C SER A 254 0.75 -9.37 7.84
N ARG A 255 1.21 -8.33 8.51
CA ARG A 255 2.50 -7.67 8.23
C ARG A 255 3.46 -7.96 9.38
N PRO A 256 4.16 -9.12 9.37
CA PRO A 256 4.96 -9.56 10.52
C PRO A 256 6.09 -8.57 10.83
N TRP A 257 6.78 -8.07 9.80
CA TRP A 257 7.86 -7.10 9.96
C TRP A 257 7.37 -5.77 10.51
N ALA A 258 6.27 -5.20 9.99
CA ALA A 258 5.70 -3.99 10.58
C ALA A 258 5.22 -4.20 12.02
N THR A 259 4.66 -5.37 12.34
CA THR A 259 4.22 -5.69 13.72
C THR A 259 5.42 -5.75 14.66
N ALA A 260 6.51 -6.41 14.26
CA ALA A 260 7.75 -6.46 15.02
C ALA A 260 8.39 -5.08 15.15
N TYR A 261 8.42 -4.28 14.08
CA TYR A 261 8.90 -2.90 14.09
C TYR A 261 8.17 -2.06 15.14
N ILE A 262 6.84 -2.02 15.12
CA ILE A 262 6.04 -1.25 16.08
C ILE A 262 6.25 -1.77 17.51
N SER A 263 6.36 -3.09 17.69
CA SER A 263 6.68 -3.68 19.00
C SER A 263 8.05 -3.20 19.53
N HIS A 264 9.08 -3.19 18.69
CA HIS A 264 10.40 -2.68 19.06
C HIS A 264 10.37 -1.19 19.39
N VAL A 265 9.68 -0.39 18.57
CA VAL A 265 9.52 1.05 18.81
C VAL A 265 8.86 1.32 20.16
N ARG A 266 7.79 0.60 20.51
CA ARG A 266 7.13 0.70 21.81
C ARG A 266 8.07 0.38 22.98
N ALA A 267 8.93 -0.63 22.82
CA ALA A 267 9.89 -1.02 23.84
C ALA A 267 11.05 -0.01 23.98
N LEU A 268 11.48 0.61 22.89
CA LEU A 268 12.60 1.55 22.85
C LEU A 268 12.20 2.98 23.23
N ALA A 269 10.96 3.39 22.96
CA ALA A 269 10.50 4.76 23.17
C ALA A 269 10.68 5.31 24.60
N PRO A 270 10.42 4.54 25.68
CA PRO A 270 10.73 4.99 27.04
C PRO A 270 12.22 5.31 27.24
N ILE A 271 13.12 4.51 26.64
CA ILE A 271 14.57 4.69 26.75
C ILE A 271 14.99 5.99 26.06
N TRP A 272 14.53 6.22 24.82
CA TRP A 272 14.83 7.46 24.08
C TRP A 272 14.40 8.71 24.87
N ARG A 273 13.23 8.67 25.52
CA ARG A 273 12.76 9.78 26.36
C ARG A 273 13.68 10.03 27.57
N THR A 274 14.15 8.98 28.24
CA THR A 274 15.06 9.14 29.38
C THR A 274 16.42 9.73 28.99
N LEU A 275 16.90 9.42 27.79
CA LEU A 275 18.18 9.89 27.27
C LEU A 275 18.12 11.34 26.75
N LYS A 276 16.95 11.99 26.77
CA LYS A 276 16.70 13.30 26.15
C LYS A 276 17.19 13.37 24.69
N THR A 277 17.32 12.25 24.00
CA THR A 277 17.46 12.28 22.55
C THR A 277 16.20 12.94 22.00
N PRO A 278 16.33 13.97 21.13
CA PRO A 278 15.21 14.82 20.80
C PRO A 278 14.05 13.96 20.28
N PRO A 279 12.83 14.12 20.81
CA PRO A 279 11.68 13.52 20.16
C PRO A 279 11.55 14.24 18.83
N TYR A 280 11.93 13.57 17.73
CA TYR A 280 11.60 14.00 16.38
C TYR A 280 10.08 13.85 16.17
N SER A 281 9.28 14.55 16.97
CA SER A 281 7.83 14.35 17.10
C SER A 281 7.12 14.48 15.76
N SER A 282 7.57 15.43 14.93
CA SER A 282 7.04 15.63 13.57
C SER A 282 7.45 14.50 12.61
N HIS A 283 8.69 13.99 12.71
CA HIS A 283 9.11 12.85 11.89
C HIS A 283 8.34 11.59 12.29
N TRP A 284 8.25 11.31 13.61
CA TRP A 284 7.43 10.22 14.12
C TRP A 284 5.98 10.33 13.66
N ALA A 285 5.40 11.53 13.68
CA ALA A 285 4.04 11.72 13.20
C ALA A 285 3.89 11.37 11.71
N GLY A 286 4.86 11.75 10.87
CA GLY A 286 4.93 11.34 9.47
C GLY A 286 5.08 9.83 9.27
N PHE A 287 5.94 9.15 10.05
CA PHE A 287 6.13 7.70 9.94
C PHE A 287 4.93 6.89 10.46
N LEU A 288 4.29 7.35 11.55
CA LEU A 288 3.04 6.75 12.03
C LEU A 288 1.90 6.94 11.02
N MET A 289 1.84 8.11 10.36
CA MET A 289 0.92 8.35 9.25
C MET A 289 1.18 7.36 8.11
N ALA A 290 2.43 7.24 7.66
CA ALA A 290 2.77 6.29 6.59
C ALA A 290 2.36 4.86 6.95
N GLU A 291 2.62 4.38 8.18
CA GLU A 291 2.15 3.07 8.64
C GLU A 291 0.64 2.93 8.51
N ALA A 292 -0.11 3.86 9.12
CA ALA A 292 -1.56 3.75 9.20
C ALA A 292 -2.20 3.76 7.80
N LEU A 293 -1.68 4.56 6.88
CA LEU A 293 -2.12 4.60 5.48
C LEU A 293 -1.78 3.32 4.73
N MET A 294 -0.58 2.75 4.96
CA MET A 294 -0.21 1.47 4.36
C MET A 294 -1.16 0.35 4.79
N SER A 295 -1.49 0.29 6.09
CA SER A 295 -2.47 -0.68 6.61
C SER A 295 -3.88 -0.46 6.05
N THR A 296 -4.33 0.80 5.97
CA THR A 296 -5.64 1.18 5.40
C THR A 296 -5.77 0.71 3.95
N ARG A 297 -4.78 1.05 3.11
CA ARG A 297 -4.75 0.70 1.68
C ARG A 297 -4.70 -0.81 1.46
N SER A 298 -3.93 -1.53 2.26
CA SER A 298 -3.81 -2.98 2.16
C SER A 298 -4.99 -3.73 2.81
N ARG A 299 -5.99 -3.03 3.36
CA ARG A 299 -7.11 -3.61 4.12
C ARG A 299 -6.63 -4.50 5.27
N LYS A 300 -5.54 -4.10 5.93
CA LYS A 300 -4.94 -4.79 7.07
C LYS A 300 -5.21 -4.02 8.37
N PRO A 301 -5.19 -4.70 9.53
CA PRO A 301 -5.35 -4.04 10.81
C PRO A 301 -4.35 -2.90 11.00
N ILE A 302 -4.83 -1.74 11.44
CA ILE A 302 -3.98 -0.60 11.79
C ILE A 302 -3.12 -0.98 12.98
N LEU A 303 -1.79 -0.88 12.84
CA LEU A 303 -0.85 -1.30 13.87
C LEU A 303 -0.58 -0.21 14.92
N VAL A 304 -0.75 1.04 14.52
CA VAL A 304 -0.55 2.23 15.35
C VAL A 304 -1.79 2.52 16.20
N THR A 305 -1.57 2.68 17.51
CA THR A 305 -2.59 3.03 18.51
C THR A 305 -2.58 4.53 18.84
N HIS A 306 -3.57 4.97 19.61
CA HIS A 306 -3.60 6.34 20.13
C HIS A 306 -2.44 6.59 21.12
N GLU A 307 -2.15 5.59 21.95
CA GLU A 307 -1.06 5.61 22.93
C GLU A 307 0.30 5.73 22.24
N ASP A 308 0.50 5.10 21.08
CA ASP A 308 1.73 5.25 20.29
C ASP A 308 1.94 6.69 19.82
N GLN A 309 0.87 7.38 19.40
CA GLN A 309 0.96 8.78 19.01
C GLN A 309 1.32 9.67 20.20
N LEU A 310 0.69 9.47 21.36
CA LEU A 310 1.05 10.20 22.59
C LEU A 310 2.50 9.91 23.02
N LEU A 311 2.95 8.67 22.84
CA LEU A 311 4.30 8.21 23.18
C LEU A 311 5.38 8.78 22.24
N LEU A 312 5.11 8.91 20.95
CA LEU A 312 6.14 9.26 19.96
C LEU A 312 6.04 10.70 19.47
N CYS A 313 4.82 11.22 19.37
CA CYS A 313 4.53 12.53 18.80
C CYS A 313 4.22 13.59 19.86
N GLY A 314 4.00 13.22 21.12
CA GLY A 314 3.69 14.14 22.22
C GLY A 314 2.18 14.36 22.41
N LEU A 315 1.81 15.47 23.05
CA LEU A 315 0.41 15.77 23.39
C LEU A 315 -0.50 15.88 22.16
N GLU A 316 -1.76 15.51 22.32
CA GLU A 316 -2.75 15.67 21.26
C GLU A 316 -2.82 17.14 20.80
N PRO A 317 -2.76 17.41 19.47
CA PRO A 317 -2.98 18.75 18.94
C PRO A 317 -4.44 19.19 19.12
N HIS A 318 -4.70 20.47 18.83
CA HIS A 318 -6.06 21.01 18.75
C HIS A 318 -6.94 20.23 17.78
N SER A 319 -8.26 20.38 17.91
CA SER A 319 -9.23 19.77 16.98
C SER A 319 -8.98 20.20 15.53
N GLN A 320 -9.53 19.46 14.55
CA GLN A 320 -9.33 19.83 13.14
C GLN A 320 -9.93 21.20 12.82
N GLU A 321 -11.04 21.55 13.46
CA GLU A 321 -11.75 22.82 13.32
C GLU A 321 -10.91 23.98 13.87
N GLU A 322 -10.39 23.82 15.09
CA GLU A 322 -9.48 24.80 15.70
C GLU A 322 -8.18 24.93 14.90
N PHE A 323 -7.67 23.82 14.37
CA PHE A 323 -6.48 23.81 13.53
C PHE A 323 -6.73 24.56 12.22
N LEU A 324 -7.84 24.32 11.53
CA LEU A 324 -8.22 25.08 10.34
C LEU A 324 -8.37 26.58 10.66
N ALA A 325 -9.10 26.92 11.73
CA ALA A 325 -9.25 28.31 12.16
C ALA A 325 -7.91 28.98 12.47
N SER A 326 -6.96 28.25 13.07
CA SER A 326 -5.60 28.75 13.31
C SER A 326 -4.86 29.03 12.01
N LEU A 327 -5.02 28.18 10.99
CA LEU A 327 -4.44 28.39 9.68
C LEU A 327 -5.09 29.57 8.96
N GLU A 328 -6.41 29.76 9.05
CA GLU A 328 -7.11 30.89 8.45
C GLU A 328 -6.74 32.23 9.10
N SER A 329 -6.53 32.23 10.42
CA SER A 329 -6.15 33.42 11.19
C SER A 329 -4.67 33.80 11.07
N SER A 330 -3.80 32.84 10.75
CA SER A 330 -2.38 33.11 10.54
C SER A 330 -2.18 33.97 9.28
N SER A 331 -1.43 35.07 9.39
CA SER A 331 -1.13 35.94 8.25
C SER A 331 -0.45 35.16 7.12
N ASN A 332 -0.57 35.65 5.88
CA ASN A 332 0.14 35.13 4.70
C ASN A 332 1.65 35.41 4.76
N THR A 333 2.27 35.29 5.93
CA THR A 333 3.72 35.23 6.05
C THR A 333 4.23 34.07 5.21
N THR A 334 5.07 34.38 4.24
CA THR A 334 5.84 33.44 3.44
C THR A 334 6.95 32.81 4.28
N SER A 335 6.65 32.31 5.49
CA SER A 335 7.62 31.59 6.31
C SER A 335 7.36 30.08 6.22
N ALA A 336 8.40 29.31 5.89
CA ALA A 336 8.35 27.86 5.91
C ALA A 336 8.05 27.29 7.32
N ASP A 337 8.29 28.07 8.38
CA ASP A 337 8.03 27.67 9.76
C ASP A 337 6.57 27.29 10.00
N VAL A 338 5.63 28.02 9.40
CA VAL A 338 4.20 27.74 9.55
C VAL A 338 3.86 26.37 8.98
N LEU A 339 4.44 26.01 7.82
CA LEU A 339 4.27 24.70 7.21
C LEU A 339 4.87 23.61 8.10
N PHE A 340 6.09 23.81 8.60
CA PHE A 340 6.78 22.83 9.44
C PHE A 340 6.09 22.60 10.78
N GLN A 341 5.56 23.65 11.40
CA GLN A 341 4.76 23.55 12.63
C GLN A 341 3.42 22.85 12.37
N ALA A 342 2.83 23.03 11.19
CA ALA A 342 1.58 22.41 10.77
C ALA A 342 1.70 20.90 10.42
N MET A 343 2.90 20.41 10.08
CA MET A 343 3.09 19.01 9.70
C MET A 343 2.70 18.03 10.81
N ARG A 344 3.07 18.32 12.06
CA ARG A 344 2.74 17.46 13.21
C ARG A 344 1.22 17.35 13.45
N PRO A 345 0.45 18.44 13.63
CA PRO A 345 -1.00 18.33 13.81
C PRO A 345 -1.69 17.71 12.59
N TYR A 346 -1.27 18.05 11.36
CA TYR A 346 -1.82 17.46 10.15
C TYR A 346 -1.68 15.93 10.13
N THR A 347 -0.44 15.44 10.23
CA THR A 347 -0.14 13.99 10.21
C THR A 347 -0.78 13.26 11.38
N TRP A 348 -0.89 13.90 12.56
CA TRP A 348 -1.63 13.36 13.69
C TRP A 348 -3.09 13.07 13.36
N HIS A 349 -3.79 14.03 12.76
CA HIS A 349 -5.19 13.87 12.37
C HIS A 349 -5.38 12.80 11.30
N ILE A 350 -4.44 12.67 10.35
CA ILE A 350 -4.51 11.59 9.36
C ILE A 350 -4.43 10.21 10.02
N VAL A 351 -3.52 10.00 10.98
CA VAL A 351 -3.44 8.73 11.72
C VAL A 351 -4.74 8.46 12.50
N ARG A 352 -5.31 9.50 13.12
CA ARG A 352 -6.60 9.42 13.82
C ARG A 352 -7.71 8.97 12.87
N LEU A 353 -7.80 9.60 11.69
CA LEU A 353 -8.78 9.27 10.65
C LEU A 353 -8.57 7.86 10.09
N ALA A 354 -7.33 7.42 9.88
CA ALA A 354 -7.05 6.05 9.44
C ALA A 354 -7.59 5.01 10.44
N ARG A 355 -7.39 5.23 11.75
CA ARG A 355 -7.98 4.38 12.79
C ARG A 355 -9.51 4.45 12.81
N GLU A 356 -10.08 5.65 12.68
CA GLU A 356 -11.53 5.83 12.63
C GLU A 356 -12.14 5.06 11.45
N LEU A 357 -11.55 5.19 10.26
CA LEU A 357 -11.96 4.47 9.04
C LEU A 357 -11.97 2.95 9.28
N TRP A 358 -10.90 2.41 9.86
CA TRP A 358 -10.82 0.98 10.19
C TRP A 358 -11.85 0.56 11.24
N THR A 359 -11.98 1.30 12.33
CA THR A 359 -12.84 0.91 13.46
C THR A 359 -14.33 1.11 13.20
N THR A 360 -14.71 1.92 12.20
CA THR A 360 -16.12 2.30 11.97
C THR A 360 -16.67 1.92 10.60
N ILE A 361 -15.81 1.68 9.59
CA ILE A 361 -16.26 1.46 8.19
C ILE A 361 -15.59 0.23 7.56
N THR A 362 -14.26 0.16 7.55
CA THR A 362 -13.48 -0.80 6.74
C THR A 362 -12.95 -2.00 7.50
N GLY A 363 -13.04 -2.05 8.83
CA GLY A 363 -12.47 -3.15 9.61
C GLY A 363 -13.23 -4.46 9.46
N ASP A 364 -12.52 -5.58 9.61
CA ASP A 364 -13.10 -6.92 9.38
C ASP A 364 -14.34 -7.20 10.25
N HIS A 365 -14.31 -6.78 11.51
CA HIS A 365 -15.48 -6.91 12.39
C HIS A 365 -16.66 -6.05 11.92
N ILE A 366 -16.39 -4.84 11.43
CA ILE A 366 -17.41 -3.92 10.93
C ILE A 366 -18.03 -4.43 9.62
N ARG A 367 -17.27 -5.18 8.81
CA ARG A 367 -17.79 -5.85 7.61
C ARG A 367 -18.85 -6.91 7.90
N LEU A 368 -18.86 -7.47 9.11
CA LEU A 368 -19.88 -8.44 9.53
C LEU A 368 -21.23 -7.80 9.86
N SER A 369 -21.27 -6.47 10.00
CA SER A 369 -22.48 -5.71 10.33
C SER A 369 -22.94 -4.83 9.16
N PRO A 370 -24.23 -4.45 9.13
CA PRO A 370 -24.70 -3.42 8.21
C PRO A 370 -23.87 -2.14 8.36
N LEU A 371 -23.57 -1.49 7.24
CA LEU A 371 -22.79 -0.26 7.22
C LEU A 371 -23.53 0.86 7.96
N SER A 372 -22.82 1.55 8.87
CA SER A 372 -23.36 2.71 9.56
C SER A 372 -23.25 3.95 8.67
N GLU A 373 -24.39 4.42 8.16
CA GLU A 373 -24.43 5.63 7.32
C GLU A 373 -23.96 6.88 8.05
N SER A 374 -24.26 7.01 9.35
CA SER A 374 -23.80 8.13 10.15
C SER A 374 -22.28 8.15 10.30
N ALA A 375 -21.65 6.97 10.42
CA ALA A 375 -20.19 6.86 10.45
C ALA A 375 -19.57 7.31 9.13
N VAL A 376 -20.14 6.88 7.99
CA VAL A 376 -19.66 7.30 6.67
C VAL A 376 -19.84 8.81 6.47
N PHE A 377 -20.99 9.37 6.83
CA PHE A 377 -21.25 10.80 6.73
C PHE A 377 -20.30 11.64 7.61
N HIS A 378 -20.07 11.19 8.85
CA HIS A 378 -19.11 11.82 9.76
C HIS A 378 -17.69 11.78 9.18
N PHE A 379 -17.30 10.63 8.63
CA PHE A 379 -15.97 10.46 8.04
C PHE A 379 -15.78 11.32 6.79
N LEU A 380 -16.78 11.38 5.89
CA LEU A 380 -16.77 12.28 4.73
C LEU A 380 -16.67 13.75 5.15
N SER A 381 -17.40 14.16 6.19
CA SER A 381 -17.31 15.53 6.74
C SER A 381 -15.89 15.82 7.26
N SER A 382 -15.29 14.86 7.96
CA SER A 382 -13.91 14.98 8.46
C SER A 382 -12.87 15.04 7.35
N LEU A 383 -13.08 14.30 6.24
CA LEU A 383 -12.24 14.38 5.05
C LEU A 383 -12.39 15.71 4.32
N SER A 384 -13.60 16.27 4.22
CA SER A 384 -13.81 17.60 3.65
C SER A 384 -13.08 18.68 4.45
N LEU A 385 -13.14 18.60 5.78
CA LEU A 385 -12.37 19.49 6.65
C LEU A 385 -10.86 19.31 6.46
N ASN A 386 -10.39 18.07 6.32
CA ASN A 386 -8.99 17.78 6.05
C ASN A 386 -8.53 18.29 4.68
N HIS A 387 -9.39 18.23 3.66
CA HIS A 387 -9.13 18.80 2.34
C HIS A 387 -9.00 20.33 2.39
N ALA A 388 -9.81 21.03 3.20
CA ALA A 388 -9.66 22.46 3.42
C ALA A 388 -8.29 22.78 4.07
N ILE A 389 -7.91 22.05 5.13
CA ILE A 389 -6.59 22.18 5.77
C ILE A 389 -5.46 21.95 4.75
N LEU A 390 -5.52 20.85 3.98
CA LEU A 390 -4.57 20.54 2.91
C LEU A 390 -4.47 21.71 1.93
N SER A 391 -5.59 22.27 1.48
CA SER A 391 -5.62 23.38 0.52
C SER A 391 -4.87 24.61 1.05
N HIS A 392 -5.07 24.96 2.32
CA HIS A 392 -4.35 26.06 2.97
C HIS A 392 -2.85 25.79 3.10
N LEU A 393 -2.44 24.56 3.42
CA LEU A 393 -1.03 24.21 3.56
C LEU A 393 -0.32 24.18 2.20
N LEU A 394 -0.97 23.65 1.16
CA LEU A 394 -0.42 23.65 -0.20
C LEU A 394 -0.31 25.05 -0.78
N ALA A 395 -1.29 25.91 -0.55
CA ALA A 395 -1.20 27.31 -0.98
C ALA A 395 0.02 28.02 -0.37
N ARG A 396 0.35 27.72 0.90
CA ARG A 396 1.57 28.23 1.55
C ARG A 396 2.84 27.63 0.97
N ALA A 397 2.85 26.32 0.73
CA ALA A 397 3.99 25.65 0.10
C ALA A 397 4.28 26.24 -1.30
N ASP A 398 3.25 26.49 -2.09
CA ASP A 398 3.38 27.10 -3.42
C ASP A 398 3.83 28.56 -3.35
N ALA A 399 3.29 29.35 -2.42
CA ALA A 399 3.72 30.72 -2.20
C ALA A 399 5.20 30.78 -1.78
N TRP A 400 5.66 29.85 -0.93
CA TRP A 400 7.06 29.73 -0.55
C TRP A 400 7.95 29.40 -1.75
N LEU A 401 7.61 28.34 -2.50
CA LEU A 401 8.39 27.91 -3.67
C LEU A 401 8.46 28.99 -4.76
N ALA A 402 7.37 29.74 -4.96
CA ALA A 402 7.37 30.87 -5.89
C ALA A 402 8.30 31.99 -5.40
N ALA A 403 8.34 32.27 -4.10
CA ALA A 403 9.18 33.30 -3.50
C ALA A 403 10.67 32.92 -3.47
N SER A 404 11.00 31.63 -3.33
CA SER A 404 12.40 31.15 -3.35
C SER A 404 13.05 31.15 -4.73
N GLY A 405 12.31 31.54 -5.77
CA GLY A 405 12.79 31.57 -7.15
C GLY A 405 12.81 30.19 -7.81
N ALA A 406 12.13 29.19 -7.22
CA ALA A 406 11.95 27.90 -7.86
C ALA A 406 11.13 28.07 -9.15
N VAL A 407 11.71 27.69 -10.30
CA VAL A 407 11.01 27.77 -11.59
C VAL A 407 9.77 26.86 -11.55
N PRO A 408 8.56 27.39 -11.86
CA PRO A 408 7.35 26.58 -11.93
C PRO A 408 7.54 25.41 -12.89
N GLY A 409 7.37 24.18 -12.39
CA GLY A 409 7.51 22.95 -13.19
C GLY A 409 8.91 22.33 -13.22
N GLN A 410 9.95 23.01 -12.71
CA GLN A 410 11.26 22.38 -12.55
C GLN A 410 11.25 21.46 -11.32
N LYS A 411 11.36 20.15 -11.56
CA LYS A 411 11.48 19.15 -10.50
C LYS A 411 12.94 19.08 -10.05
N PRO A 412 13.21 19.09 -8.73
CA PRO A 412 14.55 18.73 -8.27
C PRO A 412 14.82 17.28 -8.65
N LEU A 413 15.93 16.99 -9.31
CA LEU A 413 16.26 15.61 -9.68
C LEU A 413 16.61 14.78 -8.43
N VAL A 414 17.13 15.43 -7.40
CA VAL A 414 17.47 14.86 -6.10
C VAL A 414 16.86 15.72 -4.97
N LEU A 415 16.24 15.07 -3.99
CA LEU A 415 15.88 15.73 -2.74
C LEU A 415 17.06 15.62 -1.77
N ASP A 416 17.93 16.63 -1.71
CA ASP A 416 18.87 16.75 -0.59
C ASP A 416 18.11 17.21 0.67
N ASN A 417 17.62 16.23 1.43
CA ASN A 417 16.86 16.45 2.67
C ASN A 417 17.68 17.10 3.79
N ARG A 418 18.99 17.35 3.61
CA ARG A 418 19.88 17.78 4.70
C ARG A 418 20.27 19.26 4.66
N SER A 419 19.99 20.00 3.57
CA SER A 419 20.49 21.37 3.44
C SER A 419 19.59 22.37 2.71
N ASN A 420 18.55 21.93 1.99
CA ASN A 420 17.73 22.83 1.17
C ASN A 420 16.27 22.90 1.66
N GLU A 421 15.85 24.08 2.14
CA GLU A 421 14.48 24.33 2.60
C GLU A 421 13.43 24.05 1.52
N ASP A 422 13.72 24.32 0.23
CA ASP A 422 12.80 24.01 -0.87
C ASP A 422 12.50 22.51 -0.97
N THR A 423 13.53 21.68 -0.74
CA THR A 423 13.39 20.23 -0.76
C THR A 423 12.49 19.76 0.37
N ILE A 424 12.66 20.33 1.57
CA ILE A 424 11.86 20.00 2.74
C ILE A 424 10.40 20.44 2.53
N VAL A 425 10.17 21.64 1.98
CA VAL A 425 8.82 22.16 1.67
C VAL A 425 8.12 21.27 0.63
N ARG A 426 8.83 20.84 -0.42
CA ARG A 426 8.32 19.88 -1.40
C ARG A 426 7.97 18.53 -0.77
N GLY A 427 8.84 18.01 0.10
CA GLY A 427 8.58 16.80 0.86
C GLY A 427 7.36 16.91 1.78
N CYS A 428 7.17 18.08 2.42
CA CYS A 428 5.99 18.37 3.24
C CYS A 428 4.71 18.41 2.40
N GLY A 429 4.70 19.16 1.29
CA GLY A 429 3.56 19.23 0.37
C GLY A 429 3.17 17.86 -0.17
N TYR A 430 4.18 17.05 -0.52
CA TYR A 430 3.98 15.67 -0.91
C TYR A 430 3.35 14.82 0.20
N GLY A 431 3.91 14.87 1.42
CA GLY A 431 3.40 14.14 2.59
C GLY A 431 1.96 14.52 2.95
N ILE A 432 1.60 15.81 2.81
CA ILE A 432 0.24 16.31 3.01
C ILE A 432 -0.72 15.63 2.04
N ILE A 433 -0.41 15.63 0.74
CA ILE A 433 -1.30 15.04 -0.27
C ILE A 433 -1.44 13.51 -0.08
N ILE A 434 -0.35 12.82 0.25
CA ILE A 434 -0.42 11.39 0.56
C ILE A 434 -1.26 11.11 1.80
N GLY A 435 -1.21 11.99 2.79
CA GLY A 435 -2.11 11.96 3.94
C GLY A 435 -3.58 11.84 3.54
N PHE A 436 -4.04 12.78 2.71
CA PHE A 436 -5.41 12.85 2.24
C PHE A 436 -5.77 11.69 1.30
N THR A 437 -4.99 11.49 0.23
CA THR A 437 -5.25 10.46 -0.78
C THR A 437 -5.22 9.04 -0.18
N GLY A 438 -4.37 8.78 0.81
CA GLY A 438 -4.29 7.50 1.49
C GLY A 438 -5.57 7.07 2.24
N LEU A 439 -6.51 7.99 2.48
CA LEU A 439 -7.80 7.71 3.15
C LEU A 439 -8.98 7.66 2.19
N VAL A 440 -8.99 8.52 1.17
CA VAL A 440 -10.14 8.72 0.29
C VAL A 440 -10.43 7.50 -0.59
N LEU A 441 -9.41 6.97 -1.28
CA LEU A 441 -9.62 5.82 -2.17
C LEU A 441 -10.02 4.53 -1.41
N PRO A 442 -9.43 4.20 -0.25
CA PRO A 442 -9.90 3.06 0.56
C PRO A 442 -11.35 3.19 1.01
N LEU A 443 -11.81 4.40 1.36
CA LEU A 443 -13.23 4.64 1.67
C LEU A 443 -14.11 4.34 0.46
N TYR A 444 -13.79 4.92 -0.71
CA TYR A 444 -14.54 4.68 -1.95
C TYR A 444 -14.65 3.19 -2.27
N ARG A 445 -13.51 2.47 -2.26
CA ARG A 445 -13.48 1.03 -2.59
C ARG A 445 -14.26 0.18 -1.60
N GLU A 446 -14.31 0.54 -0.32
CA GLU A 446 -15.17 -0.15 0.64
C GLU A 446 -16.65 0.10 0.34
N LEU A 447 -17.05 1.34 0.06
CA LEU A 447 -18.44 1.66 -0.28
C LEU A 447 -18.89 0.97 -1.58
N GLU A 448 -18.04 0.98 -2.61
CA GLU A 448 -18.27 0.28 -3.88
C GLU A 448 -18.51 -1.21 -3.65
N GLN A 449 -17.62 -1.88 -2.92
CA GLN A 449 -17.79 -3.30 -2.58
C GLN A 449 -19.07 -3.57 -1.77
N ARG A 450 -19.44 -2.68 -0.85
CA ARG A 450 -20.67 -2.82 -0.05
C ARG A 450 -21.94 -2.67 -0.89
N VAL A 451 -21.89 -1.85 -1.95
CA VAL A 451 -22.96 -1.74 -2.95
C VAL A 451 -23.06 -3.03 -3.76
N GLU A 452 -21.94 -3.55 -4.26
CA GLU A 452 -21.91 -4.78 -5.06
C GLU A 452 -22.44 -6.00 -4.29
N ILE A 453 -21.96 -6.22 -3.06
CA ILE A 453 -22.40 -7.34 -2.21
C ILE A 453 -23.86 -7.16 -1.76
N GLY A 454 -24.30 -5.92 -1.56
CA GLY A 454 -25.62 -5.60 -0.98
C GLY A 454 -26.73 -5.29 -1.98
N ALA A 455 -26.48 -5.40 -3.30
CA ALA A 455 -27.37 -4.89 -4.34
C ALA A 455 -28.77 -5.52 -4.35
N ASN A 456 -28.90 -6.78 -3.92
CA ASN A 456 -30.14 -7.56 -3.99
C ASN A 456 -30.86 -7.75 -2.64
N ASP A 457 -30.14 -7.68 -1.51
CA ASP A 457 -30.69 -8.04 -0.18
C ASP A 457 -31.18 -6.83 0.64
N ARG A 458 -31.04 -5.61 0.12
CA ARG A 458 -31.36 -4.37 0.85
C ARG A 458 -32.66 -3.71 0.36
N PRO A 459 -33.47 -3.12 1.27
CA PRO A 459 -34.59 -2.27 0.86
C PRO A 459 -34.17 -1.16 -0.10
N ALA A 460 -35.04 -0.79 -1.04
CA ALA A 460 -34.73 0.22 -2.06
C ALA A 460 -34.20 1.53 -1.47
N TYR A 461 -34.84 2.08 -0.44
CA TYR A 461 -34.41 3.32 0.22
C TYR A 461 -32.99 3.24 0.82
N ALA A 462 -32.59 2.08 1.33
CA ALA A 462 -31.27 1.88 1.93
C ALA A 462 -30.18 1.74 0.84
N ARG A 463 -30.56 1.21 -0.33
CA ARG A 463 -29.68 1.19 -1.51
C ARG A 463 -29.47 2.59 -2.05
N ASP A 464 -30.54 3.37 -2.22
CA ASP A 464 -30.47 4.74 -2.73
C ASP A 464 -29.58 5.63 -1.84
N ARG A 465 -29.71 5.52 -0.52
CA ARG A 465 -28.87 6.26 0.44
C ARG A 465 -27.41 5.86 0.38
N LEU A 466 -27.12 4.55 0.28
CA LEU A 466 -25.75 4.07 0.10
C LEU A 466 -25.15 4.55 -1.23
N HIS A 467 -25.94 4.57 -2.30
CA HIS A 467 -25.52 5.11 -3.59
C HIS A 467 -25.18 6.60 -3.51
N LEU A 468 -25.95 7.41 -2.75
CA LEU A 468 -25.62 8.82 -2.52
C LEU A 468 -24.27 8.98 -1.81
N LEU A 469 -24.01 8.19 -0.77
CA LEU A 469 -22.71 8.20 -0.07
C LEU A 469 -21.56 7.75 -0.97
N LEU A 470 -21.80 6.74 -1.83
CA LEU A 470 -20.83 6.30 -2.83
C LEU A 470 -20.53 7.41 -3.84
N ILE A 471 -21.53 8.15 -4.31
CA ILE A 471 -21.35 9.28 -5.23
C ILE A 471 -20.48 10.37 -4.56
N GLN A 472 -20.77 10.72 -3.30
CA GLN A 472 -19.96 11.70 -2.56
C GLN A 472 -18.50 11.24 -2.40
N ALA A 473 -18.28 9.97 -2.04
CA ALA A 473 -16.92 9.42 -1.94
C ALA A 473 -16.22 9.35 -3.31
N ARG A 474 -16.94 9.05 -4.38
CA ARG A 474 -16.45 9.04 -5.76
C ARG A 474 -15.99 10.42 -6.19
N ASP A 475 -16.79 11.46 -5.94
CA ASP A 475 -16.43 12.84 -6.27
C ASP A 475 -15.21 13.31 -5.48
N MET A 476 -15.12 12.95 -4.20
CA MET A 476 -13.93 13.21 -3.39
C MET A 476 -12.70 12.45 -3.91
N THR A 477 -12.87 11.24 -4.43
CA THR A 477 -11.78 10.45 -5.04
C THR A 477 -11.29 11.09 -6.33
N ARG A 478 -12.18 11.68 -7.14
CA ARG A 478 -11.79 12.47 -8.32
C ARG A 478 -10.96 13.69 -7.93
N VAL A 479 -11.35 14.41 -6.87
CA VAL A 479 -10.52 15.49 -6.30
C VAL A 479 -9.15 14.96 -5.85
N ALA A 480 -9.13 13.81 -5.18
CA ALA A 480 -7.90 13.16 -4.74
C ALA A 480 -6.97 12.75 -5.91
N VAL A 481 -7.51 12.38 -7.08
CA VAL A 481 -6.71 12.13 -8.31
C VAL A 481 -5.98 13.40 -8.73
N ARG A 482 -6.68 14.54 -8.78
CA ARG A 482 -6.10 15.84 -9.15
C ARG A 482 -5.01 16.25 -8.16
N GLU A 483 -5.27 16.10 -6.87
CA GLU A 483 -4.27 16.37 -5.84
C GLU A 483 -3.07 15.42 -5.96
N LEU A 484 -3.27 14.12 -6.24
CA LEU A 484 -2.16 13.19 -6.46
C LEU A 484 -1.31 13.59 -7.69
N ALA A 485 -1.94 13.97 -8.80
CA ALA A 485 -1.25 14.49 -9.97
C ALA A 485 -0.46 15.77 -9.64
N ARG A 486 -1.01 16.63 -8.77
CA ARG A 486 -0.30 17.78 -8.21
C ARG A 486 0.87 17.35 -7.32
N ALA A 487 0.72 16.34 -6.47
CA ALA A 487 1.76 15.81 -5.58
C ALA A 487 3.01 15.36 -6.34
N ILE A 488 2.77 14.69 -7.46
CA ILE A 488 3.82 14.21 -8.38
C ILE A 488 4.70 15.37 -8.89
N ARG A 489 4.19 16.60 -8.94
CA ARG A 489 4.97 17.79 -9.32
C ARG A 489 5.93 18.27 -8.22
N TYR A 490 5.65 17.96 -6.96
CA TYR A 490 6.57 18.23 -5.84
C TYR A 490 7.70 17.21 -5.76
N LEU A 491 7.47 15.98 -6.24
CA LEU A 491 8.45 14.89 -6.17
C LEU A 491 9.66 15.10 -7.09
N SER A 492 10.82 14.65 -6.62
CA SER A 492 11.95 14.33 -7.49
C SER A 492 11.66 13.07 -8.31
N GLU A 493 12.18 12.99 -9.53
CA GLU A 493 11.80 11.94 -10.49
C GLU A 493 12.18 10.50 -10.07
N VAL A 494 13.13 10.30 -9.15
CA VAL A 494 13.72 8.96 -8.87
C VAL A 494 13.46 8.43 -7.45
N HIS A 495 13.36 9.29 -6.43
CA HIS A 495 13.55 8.89 -5.03
C HIS A 495 12.34 8.21 -4.34
N PHE A 496 11.13 8.43 -4.84
CA PHE A 496 9.90 8.02 -4.14
C PHE A 496 9.19 6.82 -4.75
N VAL A 497 9.60 6.45 -5.96
CA VAL A 497 8.83 5.57 -6.81
C VAL A 497 8.71 4.12 -6.28
N PRO A 498 9.75 3.52 -5.65
CA PRO A 498 9.62 2.16 -5.12
C PRO A 498 8.56 2.00 -4.02
N VAL A 499 8.39 3.02 -3.19
CA VAL A 499 7.51 2.97 -1.99
C VAL A 499 6.04 3.15 -2.37
N GLN A 500 5.76 3.78 -3.52
CA GLN A 500 4.44 4.32 -3.83
C GLN A 500 3.77 3.68 -5.04
N ARG A 501 4.46 2.77 -5.74
CA ARG A 501 3.95 2.13 -6.97
C ARG A 501 2.49 1.71 -6.85
N LYS A 502 2.14 0.94 -5.81
CA LYS A 502 0.79 0.41 -5.68
C LYS A 502 -0.26 1.51 -5.48
N THR A 503 0.06 2.59 -4.75
CA THR A 503 -0.85 3.75 -4.62
C THR A 503 -1.06 4.42 -5.98
N LEU A 504 0.02 4.63 -6.75
CA LEU A 504 -0.08 5.20 -8.10
C LEU A 504 -0.92 4.31 -9.03
N CYS A 505 -0.70 2.98 -9.02
CA CYS A 505 -1.49 2.04 -9.82
C CYS A 505 -2.97 2.07 -9.40
N ASP A 506 -3.25 2.05 -8.10
CA ASP A 506 -4.60 2.04 -7.57
C ASP A 506 -5.42 3.28 -7.98
N TYR A 507 -4.78 4.45 -7.97
CA TYR A 507 -5.37 5.71 -8.42
C TYR A 507 -5.45 5.85 -9.94
N ALA A 508 -4.43 5.38 -10.66
CA ALA A 508 -4.44 5.40 -12.12
C ALA A 508 -5.55 4.50 -12.67
N GLN A 509 -5.75 3.32 -12.08
CA GLN A 509 -6.85 2.42 -12.42
C GLN A 509 -8.21 3.11 -12.21
N PHE A 510 -8.43 3.70 -11.02
CA PHE A 510 -9.66 4.43 -10.74
C PHE A 510 -9.90 5.57 -11.74
N ALA A 511 -8.89 6.43 -11.96
CA ALA A 511 -9.02 7.58 -12.84
C ALA A 511 -9.29 7.18 -14.29
N LEU A 512 -8.64 6.12 -14.77
CA LEU A 512 -8.86 5.59 -16.11
C LEU A 512 -10.27 5.01 -16.26
N ASP A 513 -10.73 4.20 -15.30
CA ASP A 513 -12.08 3.62 -15.34
C ASP A 513 -13.17 4.72 -15.31
N GLU A 514 -12.90 5.84 -14.63
CA GLU A 514 -13.77 7.02 -14.66
C GLU A 514 -13.77 7.71 -16.02
N ALA A 515 -12.59 7.87 -16.63
CA ALA A 515 -12.39 8.55 -17.90
C ALA A 515 -12.96 7.74 -19.08
N GLU A 516 -12.87 6.41 -19.04
CA GLU A 516 -13.47 5.51 -20.04
C GLU A 516 -15.00 5.48 -19.96
N LYS A 517 -15.59 5.70 -18.77
CA LYS A 517 -17.05 5.80 -18.58
C LYS A 517 -17.62 7.17 -18.93
N ALA A 518 -16.77 8.19 -19.06
CA ALA A 518 -17.22 9.55 -19.35
C ALA A 518 -17.67 9.68 -20.81
N ALA A 519 -18.80 10.35 -21.04
CA ALA A 519 -19.30 10.60 -22.39
C ALA A 519 -18.46 11.64 -23.16
N VAL A 520 -17.74 12.50 -22.44
CA VAL A 520 -16.92 13.59 -22.99
C VAL A 520 -15.53 13.50 -22.38
N VAL A 521 -14.51 13.66 -23.22
CA VAL A 521 -13.11 13.72 -22.80
C VAL A 521 -12.85 15.04 -22.07
N ASP A 522 -12.46 14.95 -20.80
CA ASP A 522 -12.03 16.09 -19.99
C ASP A 522 -10.52 16.34 -20.16
N PRO A 523 -10.09 17.48 -20.76
CA PRO A 523 -8.68 17.80 -20.97
C PRO A 523 -7.86 17.84 -19.67
N GLU A 524 -8.44 18.28 -18.55
CA GLU A 524 -7.74 18.32 -17.26
C GLU A 524 -7.47 16.91 -16.76
N CYS A 525 -8.47 16.03 -16.85
CA CYS A 525 -8.33 14.61 -16.51
C CYS A 525 -7.26 13.93 -17.36
N VAL A 526 -7.23 14.20 -18.68
CA VAL A 526 -6.19 13.67 -19.58
C VAL A 526 -4.80 14.15 -19.13
N GLN A 527 -4.66 15.39 -18.70
CA GLN A 527 -3.38 15.93 -18.22
C GLN A 527 -2.93 15.30 -16.89
N ASP A 528 -3.87 15.02 -15.98
CA ASP A 528 -3.59 14.31 -14.74
C ASP A 528 -3.18 12.86 -15.02
N LEU A 529 -3.90 12.16 -15.91
CA LEU A 529 -3.56 10.80 -16.35
C LEU A 529 -2.18 10.75 -17.01
N LYS A 530 -1.82 11.73 -17.85
CA LYS A 530 -0.46 11.87 -18.40
C LYS A 530 0.60 12.01 -17.30
N THR A 531 0.32 12.82 -16.28
CA THR A 531 1.22 13.06 -15.15
C THR A 531 1.45 11.78 -14.35
N ILE A 532 0.38 11.01 -14.11
CA ILE A 532 0.44 9.73 -13.41
C ILE A 532 1.13 8.67 -14.27
N SER A 533 0.82 8.57 -15.57
CA SER A 533 1.47 7.63 -16.50
C SER A 533 2.98 7.86 -16.54
N LYS A 534 3.44 9.11 -16.66
CA LYS A 534 4.89 9.43 -16.62
C LYS A 534 5.56 8.91 -15.35
N GLN A 535 4.92 9.01 -14.18
CA GLN A 535 5.50 8.47 -12.94
C GLN A 535 5.47 6.95 -12.87
N LEU A 536 4.45 6.30 -13.43
CA LEU A 536 4.42 4.85 -13.55
C LEU A 536 5.55 4.36 -14.47
N VAL A 537 5.84 5.06 -15.57
CA VAL A 537 7.01 4.75 -16.42
C VAL A 537 8.32 4.89 -15.65
N LEU A 538 8.49 5.99 -14.91
CA LEU A 538 9.66 6.18 -14.04
C LEU A 538 9.77 5.10 -12.94
N ALA A 539 8.66 4.51 -12.49
CA ALA A 539 8.68 3.36 -11.59
C ALA A 539 9.39 2.16 -12.18
N GLY A 540 9.35 2.05 -13.52
CA GLY A 540 10.05 1.04 -14.29
C GLY A 540 11.57 1.17 -14.22
N TYR A 541 12.12 2.31 -13.80
CA TYR A 541 13.54 2.39 -13.46
C TYR A 541 13.88 1.43 -12.33
N SER A 542 13.03 1.39 -11.30
CA SER A 542 13.32 0.68 -10.05
C SER A 542 12.75 -0.72 -9.98
N GLN A 543 11.67 -0.99 -10.71
CA GLN A 543 10.88 -2.20 -10.59
C GLN A 543 10.61 -2.82 -11.95
N ASP A 544 10.59 -4.15 -12.00
CA ASP A 544 10.16 -4.90 -13.17
C ASP A 544 8.63 -4.81 -13.31
N LEU A 545 8.18 -3.82 -14.09
CA LEU A 545 6.76 -3.61 -14.36
C LEU A 545 6.20 -4.62 -15.36
N PHE A 546 7.04 -5.27 -16.18
CA PHE A 546 6.59 -6.22 -17.19
C PHE A 546 6.20 -7.56 -16.56
N SER A 547 6.88 -7.98 -15.51
CA SER A 547 6.53 -9.17 -14.74
C SER A 547 5.27 -9.02 -13.88
N ALA A 548 4.72 -7.79 -13.77
CA ALA A 548 3.47 -7.51 -13.06
C ALA A 548 2.33 -7.31 -14.08
N PRO A 549 1.60 -8.37 -14.48
CA PRO A 549 0.67 -8.32 -15.62
C PRO A 549 -0.40 -7.23 -15.47
N ASP A 550 -0.91 -7.02 -14.27
CA ASP A 550 -1.91 -5.97 -13.98
C ASP A 550 -1.34 -4.57 -14.21
N THR A 551 -0.07 -4.34 -13.86
CA THR A 551 0.58 -3.02 -14.02
C THR A 551 0.93 -2.75 -15.49
N ALA A 552 1.44 -3.76 -16.21
CA ALA A 552 1.72 -3.63 -17.63
C ALA A 552 0.44 -3.35 -18.44
N SER A 553 -0.65 -4.08 -18.15
CA SER A 553 -1.95 -3.86 -18.79
C SER A 553 -2.52 -2.47 -18.48
N LEU A 554 -2.41 -2.01 -17.24
CA LEU A 554 -2.84 -0.67 -16.84
C LEU A 554 -2.08 0.43 -17.61
N ILE A 555 -0.75 0.33 -17.71
CA ILE A 555 0.05 1.31 -18.47
C ILE A 555 -0.37 1.32 -19.94
N GLN A 556 -0.55 0.14 -20.55
CA GLN A 556 -0.99 0.05 -21.95
C GLN A 556 -2.37 0.69 -22.17
N ARG A 557 -3.33 0.47 -21.26
CA ARG A 557 -4.66 1.09 -21.36
C ARG A 557 -4.59 2.60 -21.15
N LEU A 558 -3.78 3.08 -20.20
CA LEU A 558 -3.56 4.51 -19.96
C LEU A 558 -2.99 5.20 -21.19
N ASP A 559 -1.92 4.65 -21.77
CA ASP A 559 -1.27 5.21 -22.95
C ASP A 559 -2.23 5.23 -24.15
N GLY A 560 -2.97 4.13 -24.38
CA GLY A 560 -3.99 4.07 -25.43
C GLY A 560 -5.13 5.07 -25.25
N TYR A 561 -5.61 5.28 -24.03
CA TYR A 561 -6.62 6.31 -23.73
C TYR A 561 -6.08 7.71 -24.00
N ILE A 562 -4.88 8.01 -23.51
CA ILE A 562 -4.23 9.32 -23.68
C ILE A 562 -3.98 9.62 -25.16
N GLU A 563 -3.50 8.66 -25.93
CA GLU A 563 -3.29 8.81 -27.38
C GLU A 563 -4.61 9.11 -28.09
N ASN A 564 -5.66 8.33 -27.84
CA ASN A 564 -6.96 8.54 -28.46
C ASN A 564 -7.58 9.89 -28.08
N ALA A 565 -7.43 10.32 -26.82
CA ALA A 565 -7.92 11.60 -26.32
C ALA A 565 -7.15 12.81 -26.85
N THR A 566 -5.92 12.61 -27.34
CA THR A 566 -5.04 13.68 -27.83
C THR A 566 -4.90 13.70 -29.35
N ARG A 567 -5.44 12.70 -30.05
CA ARG A 567 -5.55 12.75 -31.51
C ARG A 567 -6.28 14.03 -31.89
N PRO A 568 -5.74 14.84 -32.81
CA PRO A 568 -6.52 15.91 -33.40
C PRO A 568 -7.78 15.25 -33.94
N VAL A 569 -8.95 15.76 -33.54
CA VAL A 569 -10.18 15.43 -34.25
C VAL A 569 -9.91 15.87 -35.66
N ASP A 570 -9.71 14.92 -36.58
CA ASP A 570 -9.62 15.22 -38.00
C ASP A 570 -10.80 16.13 -38.28
N TYR A 571 -10.48 17.37 -38.66
CA TYR A 571 -11.47 18.39 -38.89
C TYR A 571 -12.47 17.75 -39.85
N PHE A 572 -13.70 17.54 -39.36
CA PHE A 572 -14.81 17.07 -40.17
C PHE A 572 -14.91 18.07 -41.32
N ASP A 573 -14.31 17.74 -42.46
CA ASP A 573 -14.33 18.60 -43.63
C ASP A 573 -15.75 18.49 -44.21
N PRO A 574 -16.60 19.52 -44.05
CA PRO A 574 -17.95 19.46 -44.58
C PRO A 574 -17.95 19.35 -46.11
N GLU A 575 -16.84 19.74 -46.77
CA GLU A 575 -16.69 19.64 -48.22
C GLU A 575 -16.49 18.19 -48.69
N SER A 576 -15.91 17.31 -47.86
CA SER A 576 -15.79 15.88 -48.15
C SER A 576 -17.15 15.17 -48.21
N MET A 577 -18.10 15.53 -47.33
CA MET A 577 -19.47 14.99 -47.39
C MET A 577 -20.29 15.57 -48.55
N LEU A 578 -20.06 16.84 -48.92
CA LEU A 578 -20.68 17.43 -50.10
C LEU A 578 -20.16 16.79 -51.39
N ALA A 579 -18.88 16.40 -51.44
CA ALA A 579 -18.31 15.66 -52.56
C ALA A 579 -18.90 14.25 -52.71
N ASP A 580 -19.17 13.55 -51.59
CA ASP A 580 -19.84 12.23 -51.60
C ASP A 580 -21.34 12.32 -51.93
N LEU A 581 -22.01 13.42 -51.58
CA LEU A 581 -23.40 13.70 -51.97
C LEU A 581 -23.55 14.21 -53.41
N LEU A 582 -22.46 14.61 -54.05
CA LEU A 582 -22.42 15.14 -55.42
C LEU A 582 -21.74 14.19 -56.42
N GLN A 583 -21.59 12.89 -56.09
CA GLN A 583 -21.30 11.92 -57.14
C GLN A 583 -22.46 11.91 -58.17
N PRO A 584 -22.16 11.92 -59.48
CA PRO A 584 -23.19 12.01 -60.49
C PRO A 584 -24.05 10.74 -60.47
N LEU A 585 -25.36 10.92 -60.29
CA LEU A 585 -26.37 9.91 -60.58
C LEU A 585 -26.12 9.32 -61.97
N ASP A 586 -25.69 8.07 -61.96
CA ASP A 586 -25.36 7.28 -63.14
C ASP A 586 -26.57 7.21 -64.08
N GLN A 587 -26.36 7.62 -65.33
CA GLN A 587 -27.35 7.74 -66.40
C GLN A 587 -27.79 6.37 -66.95
N THR A 588 -28.39 5.52 -66.12
CA THR A 588 -28.83 4.18 -66.54
C THR A 588 -30.33 4.04 -66.82
N TRP A 589 -31.09 5.14 -66.83
CA TRP A 589 -32.55 5.13 -67.07
C TRP A 589 -33.01 5.40 -68.52
N LEU A 590 -32.10 5.49 -69.49
CA LEU A 590 -32.46 5.62 -70.91
C LEU A 590 -32.20 4.31 -71.67
N ASN A 591 -32.99 3.28 -71.36
CA ASN A 591 -33.18 2.16 -72.28
C ASN A 591 -34.41 2.44 -73.17
N PRO A 592 -34.31 2.36 -74.50
CA PRO A 592 -35.46 2.48 -75.39
C PRO A 592 -36.33 1.21 -75.32
N LEU A 593 -37.64 1.41 -75.12
CA LEU A 593 -38.67 0.38 -75.20
C LEU A 593 -38.73 -0.25 -76.60
N PRO A 594 -38.96 -1.58 -76.71
CA PRO A 594 -39.25 -2.23 -77.98
C PRO A 594 -40.70 -1.95 -78.45
N PRO A 595 -40.98 -2.02 -79.75
CA PRO A 595 -42.21 -1.52 -80.34
C PRO A 595 -43.35 -2.55 -80.33
N GLU A 596 -44.57 -2.00 -80.40
CA GLU A 596 -45.85 -2.64 -80.77
C GLU A 596 -46.56 -3.53 -79.71
N ILE A 597 -47.76 -3.10 -79.30
CA ILE A 597 -49.04 -3.54 -79.90
C ILE A 597 -50.15 -2.56 -79.49
N ASN A 598 -50.76 -1.94 -80.52
CA ASN A 598 -52.05 -1.25 -80.50
C ASN A 598 -53.16 -2.17 -79.99
N VAL A 599 -54.15 -1.65 -79.25
CA VAL A 599 -55.60 -1.92 -79.45
C VAL A 599 -56.44 -0.96 -78.57
N LEU A 600 -57.19 -0.07 -79.25
CA LEU A 600 -58.56 0.44 -79.01
C LEU A 600 -58.90 0.98 -77.60
N ARG A 601 -59.48 2.15 -77.33
CA ARG A 601 -60.56 3.00 -77.91
C ARG A 601 -60.91 3.90 -76.68
N THR A 602 -61.28 5.17 -76.71
CA THR A 602 -61.99 6.07 -77.62
C THR A 602 -61.81 7.47 -77.05
#